data_AF-A0A7C3E8Q8-F1
#
_entry.id   AF-A0A7C3E8Q8-F1
#
_cell.length_a   1.000
_cell.length_b   1.000
_cell.length_c   1.000
_cell.angle_alpha   90.00
_cell.angle_beta   90.00
_cell.angle_gamma   90.00
#
_symmetry.space_group_name_H-M   'P 1'
#
loop_
_entity.id
_entity.type
_entity.pdbx_description
1 polymer ?
#
loop_
_entity_poly.entity_id
_entity_poly.type
_entity_poly.pdbx_seq_one_letter_code
_entity_poly.pdbx_strand_id
1 'polypeptide(L)'
;MLPRKTLEHRIETIRGRLAGINNVNISAESPREAHEQALLSRGDRRLSRIIIYAAENNTSCIQAAAKLGINADFYTTRTRSLNEVFPWDHITPLVTKDYLKKEYKNALEGITTDPCRTNMCRRCGICGEAYEPDLD
;
A
#
# COMPACT_ATOMS: atom_id res chain seq x y z
N MET A 1 -6.88 -3.02 -6.08
CA MET A 1 -5.83 -4.06 -6.32
C MET A 1 -6.41 -5.11 -7.24
N LEU A 2 -5.60 -5.82 -8.02
CA LEU A 2 -6.10 -6.95 -8.81
C LEU A 2 -6.43 -8.16 -7.90
N PRO A 3 -7.34 -9.04 -8.32
CA PRO A 3 -7.61 -10.29 -7.62
C PRO A 3 -6.34 -11.13 -7.45
N ARG A 4 -6.24 -11.89 -6.35
CA ARG A 4 -5.06 -12.70 -6.01
C ARG A 4 -4.61 -13.60 -7.16
N LYS A 5 -5.55 -14.35 -7.75
CA LYS A 5 -5.30 -15.25 -8.88
C LYS A 5 -4.67 -14.53 -10.08
N THR A 6 -5.10 -13.29 -10.34
CA THR A 6 -4.54 -12.49 -11.44
C THR A 6 -3.10 -12.08 -11.16
N LEU A 7 -2.77 -11.76 -9.91
CA LEU A 7 -1.39 -11.42 -9.52
C LEU A 7 -0.47 -12.63 -9.59
N GLU A 8 -0.93 -13.79 -9.09
CA GLU A 8 -0.19 -15.06 -9.16
C GLU A 8 0.16 -15.40 -10.60
N HIS A 9 -0.84 -15.40 -11.49
CA HIS A 9 -0.65 -15.68 -12.90
C HIS A 9 0.33 -14.71 -13.58
N ARG A 10 0.25 -13.41 -13.26
CA ARG A 10 1.17 -12.40 -13.82
C ARG A 10 2.61 -12.61 -13.34
N ILE A 11 2.81 -12.90 -12.06
CA ILE A 11 4.14 -13.17 -11.49
C ILE A 11 4.74 -14.43 -12.13
N GLU A 12 3.97 -15.50 -12.25
CA GLU A 12 4.40 -16.74 -12.91
C GLU A 12 4.78 -16.51 -14.36
N THR A 13 3.98 -15.72 -15.09
CA THR A 13 4.27 -15.35 -16.48
C THR A 13 5.59 -14.58 -16.60
N ILE A 14 5.83 -13.61 -15.71
CA ILE A 14 7.07 -12.82 -15.69
C ILE A 14 8.26 -13.72 -15.38
N ARG A 15 8.15 -14.57 -14.36
CA ARG A 15 9.20 -15.54 -13.99
C ARG A 15 9.52 -16.49 -15.15
N GLY A 16 8.50 -17.06 -15.79
CA GLY A 16 8.68 -17.99 -16.91
C GLY A 16 9.36 -17.35 -18.13
N ARG A 17 9.01 -16.10 -18.47
CA ARG A 17 9.60 -15.41 -19.63
C ARG A 17 11.04 -14.97 -19.42
N LEU A 18 11.44 -14.75 -18.17
CA LEU A 18 12.76 -14.22 -17.83
C LEU A 18 13.72 -15.28 -17.28
N ALA A 19 13.24 -16.51 -17.04
CA ALA A 19 14.03 -17.62 -16.49
C ALA A 19 15.25 -18.00 -17.34
N GLY A 20 15.21 -17.74 -18.66
CA GLY A 20 16.33 -18.04 -19.58
C GLY A 20 17.38 -16.94 -19.68
N ILE A 21 17.20 -15.80 -18.99
CA ILE A 21 18.13 -14.67 -19.09
C ILE A 21 19.18 -14.79 -17.99
N ASN A 22 20.43 -14.94 -18.39
CA ASN A 22 21.56 -15.01 -17.46
C ASN A 22 21.64 -13.73 -16.60
N ASN A 23 21.99 -13.90 -15.32
CA ASN A 23 22.16 -12.82 -14.35
C ASN A 23 20.90 -11.99 -14.05
N VAL A 24 19.69 -12.51 -14.31
CA VAL A 24 18.43 -11.87 -13.92
C VAL A 24 17.79 -12.63 -12.76
N ASN A 25 17.62 -11.95 -11.63
CA ASN A 25 16.90 -12.47 -10.46
C ASN A 25 15.57 -11.73 -10.29
N ILE A 26 14.48 -12.47 -10.10
CA ILE A 26 13.14 -11.89 -9.94
C ILE A 26 12.69 -12.11 -8.51
N SER A 27 12.67 -11.02 -7.75
CA SER A 27 11.99 -10.96 -6.46
C SER A 27 10.57 -10.43 -6.67
N ALA A 28 9.58 -11.13 -6.14
CA ALA A 28 8.20 -10.69 -6.11
C ALA A 28 7.59 -11.05 -4.76
N GLU A 29 6.90 -10.09 -4.15
CA GLU A 29 6.17 -10.29 -2.90
C GLU A 29 5.05 -11.31 -3.07
N SER A 30 4.68 -11.98 -1.98
CA SER A 30 3.59 -12.95 -1.95
C SER A 30 2.25 -12.26 -2.27
N PRO A 31 1.49 -12.72 -3.29
CA PRO A 31 0.16 -12.19 -3.57
C PRO A 31 -0.82 -12.30 -2.40
N ARG A 32 -0.60 -13.27 -1.50
CA ARG A 32 -1.37 -13.40 -0.26
C ARG A 32 -1.04 -12.26 0.70
N GLU A 33 0.24 -12.01 0.97
CA GLU A 33 0.68 -10.95 1.89
C GLU A 33 0.27 -9.57 1.35
N ALA A 34 0.42 -9.34 0.04
CA ALA A 34 -0.04 -8.11 -0.60
C ALA A 34 -1.56 -7.89 -0.43
N HIS A 35 -2.37 -8.96 -0.42
CA HIS A 35 -3.81 -8.87 -0.16
C HIS A 35 -4.10 -8.54 1.31
N GLU A 36 -3.34 -9.11 2.24
CA GLU A 36 -3.46 -8.78 3.68
C GLU A 36 -3.05 -7.33 3.95
N GLN A 37 -1.94 -6.86 3.38
CA GLN A 37 -1.53 -5.45 3.43
C GLN A 37 -2.61 -4.55 2.83
N ALA A 38 -3.14 -4.90 1.66
CA ALA A 38 -4.22 -4.15 1.03
C ALA A 38 -5.47 -4.04 1.91
N LEU A 39 -5.82 -5.10 2.64
CA LEU A 39 -6.92 -5.10 3.60
C LEU A 39 -6.62 -4.15 4.75
N LEU A 40 -5.46 -4.31 5.40
CA LEU A 40 -5.06 -3.54 6.59
C LEU A 40 -4.83 -2.05 6.29
N SER A 41 -4.15 -1.72 5.19
CA SER A 41 -3.87 -0.34 4.83
C SER A 41 -5.15 0.44 4.50
N ARG A 42 -6.18 -0.21 3.95
CA ARG A 42 -7.38 0.47 3.41
C ARG A 42 -8.65 0.24 4.22
N GLY A 43 -8.58 -0.47 5.33
CA GLY A 43 -9.77 -0.71 6.14
C GLY A 43 -9.97 0.32 7.22
N ASP A 44 -11.16 0.23 7.83
CA ASP A 44 -11.66 1.15 8.82
C ASP A 44 -11.77 0.46 10.19
N ARG A 45 -12.46 1.10 11.14
CA ARG A 45 -12.65 0.56 12.51
C ARG A 45 -13.26 -0.85 12.54
N ARG A 46 -13.95 -1.30 11.49
CA ARG A 46 -14.51 -2.66 11.38
C ARG A 46 -13.41 -3.72 11.31
N LEU A 47 -12.20 -3.38 10.88
CA LEU A 47 -11.04 -4.29 10.92
C LEU A 47 -10.61 -4.65 12.35
N SER A 48 -10.98 -3.87 13.37
CA SER A 48 -10.57 -4.16 14.75
C SER A 48 -10.94 -5.58 15.17
N ARG A 49 -12.17 -6.01 14.87
CA ARG A 49 -12.65 -7.38 15.13
C ARG A 49 -11.88 -8.44 14.36
N ILE A 50 -11.48 -8.12 13.12
CA ILE A 50 -10.67 -9.01 12.28
C ILE A 50 -9.30 -9.22 12.89
N ILE A 51 -8.63 -8.14 13.30
CA ILE A 51 -7.28 -8.19 13.88
C ILE A 51 -7.29 -8.96 15.19
N ILE A 52 -8.26 -8.68 16.07
CA ILE A 52 -8.41 -9.39 17.35
C ILE A 52 -8.64 -10.88 17.09
N TYR A 53 -9.60 -11.24 16.24
CA TYR A 53 -9.88 -12.64 15.93
C TYR A 53 -8.67 -13.35 15.31
N ALA A 54 -7.97 -12.69 14.38
CA ALA A 54 -6.77 -13.22 13.75
C ALA A 54 -5.68 -13.54 14.77
N ALA A 55 -5.44 -12.63 15.72
CA ALA A 55 -4.47 -12.81 16.79
C ALA A 55 -4.86 -13.94 17.76
N GLU A 56 -6.11 -13.96 18.23
CA GLU A 56 -6.61 -14.96 19.20
C GLU A 56 -6.64 -16.38 18.63
N ASN A 57 -6.90 -16.52 17.33
CA ASN A 57 -7.06 -17.82 16.67
C ASN A 57 -5.85 -18.23 15.82
N ASN A 58 -4.78 -17.43 15.84
CA ASN A 58 -3.58 -17.63 15.02
C ASN A 58 -3.91 -17.83 13.52
N THR A 59 -4.76 -16.95 12.97
CA THR A 59 -5.18 -16.99 11.56
C THR A 59 -4.78 -15.71 10.83
N SER A 60 -4.80 -15.74 9.49
CA SER A 60 -4.64 -14.51 8.70
C SER A 60 -5.84 -13.57 8.85
N CYS A 61 -5.62 -12.28 8.61
CA CYS A 61 -6.71 -11.29 8.59
C CYS A 61 -7.79 -11.62 7.53
N ILE A 62 -7.42 -12.25 6.41
CA ILE A 62 -8.39 -12.65 5.37
C ILE A 62 -9.27 -13.82 5.85
N GLN A 63 -8.67 -14.82 6.51
CA GLN A 63 -9.44 -15.92 7.11
C GLN A 63 -10.37 -15.41 8.21
N ALA A 64 -9.87 -14.53 9.07
CA ALA A 64 -10.67 -13.88 10.11
C ALA A 64 -11.83 -13.06 9.51
N ALA A 65 -11.59 -12.30 8.44
CA ALA A 65 -12.63 -11.56 7.74
C ALA A 65 -13.74 -12.48 7.22
N ALA A 66 -13.37 -13.61 6.58
CA ALA A 66 -14.34 -14.60 6.10
C ALA A 66 -15.16 -15.23 7.24
N LYS A 67 -14.52 -15.54 8.38
CA LYS A 67 -15.20 -16.09 9.57
C LYS A 67 -16.17 -15.10 10.21
N LEU A 68 -15.84 -13.81 10.20
CA LEU A 68 -16.66 -12.75 10.77
C LEU A 68 -17.71 -12.19 9.79
N GLY A 69 -17.81 -12.74 8.57
CA GLY A 69 -18.73 -12.27 7.55
C GLY A 69 -18.39 -10.89 6.98
N ILE A 70 -17.13 -10.46 7.10
CA ILE A 70 -16.66 -9.18 6.56
C ILE A 70 -16.07 -9.44 5.18
N ASN A 71 -16.64 -8.78 4.17
CA ASN A 71 -16.16 -8.90 2.81
C ASN A 71 -14.81 -8.18 2.61
N ALA A 72 -13.72 -8.94 2.49
CA ALA A 72 -12.39 -8.39 2.26
C ALA A 72 -12.26 -7.66 0.90
N ASP A 73 -13.03 -8.07 -0.12
CA ASP A 73 -12.99 -7.44 -1.46
C ASP A 73 -13.46 -5.99 -1.44
N PHE A 74 -14.34 -5.64 -0.49
CA PHE A 74 -14.71 -4.25 -0.24
C PHE A 74 -13.48 -3.38 0.07
N TYR A 75 -12.45 -3.93 0.71
CA TYR A 75 -11.24 -3.18 1.02
C TYR A 75 -10.15 -3.33 -0.04
N THR A 76 -10.01 -4.50 -0.66
CA THR A 76 -8.85 -4.83 -1.51
C THR A 76 -9.06 -4.52 -3.00
N THR A 77 -10.21 -4.88 -3.57
CA THR A 77 -10.39 -4.93 -5.04
C THR A 77 -11.26 -3.82 -5.60
N ARG A 78 -12.15 -3.21 -4.80
CA ARG A 78 -13.02 -2.13 -5.31
C ARG A 78 -12.24 -0.90 -5.78
N THR A 79 -12.76 -0.25 -6.82
CA THR A 79 -12.34 1.09 -7.22
C THR A 79 -12.75 2.10 -6.16
N ARG A 80 -11.85 3.05 -5.84
CA ARG A 80 -12.11 4.13 -4.89
C ARG A 80 -12.12 5.47 -5.59
N SER A 81 -13.05 6.33 -5.19
CA SER A 81 -13.05 7.72 -5.62
C SER A 81 -11.92 8.47 -4.92
N LEU A 82 -11.26 9.39 -5.62
CA LEU A 82 -10.28 10.30 -5.02
C LEU A 82 -10.90 11.26 -4.00
N ASN A 83 -12.22 11.42 -4.03
CA ASN A 83 -12.98 12.26 -3.10
C ASN A 83 -13.52 11.49 -1.89
N GLU A 84 -13.26 10.19 -1.79
CA GLU A 84 -13.64 9.39 -0.62
C GLU A 84 -12.79 9.79 0.60
N VAL A 85 -13.33 9.53 1.80
CA VAL A 85 -12.58 9.59 3.05
C VAL A 85 -11.73 8.32 3.18
N PHE A 86 -10.41 8.47 3.13
CA PHE A 86 -9.47 7.38 3.29
C PHE A 86 -9.14 7.15 4.76
N PRO A 87 -8.79 5.91 5.17
CA PRO A 87 -8.47 5.63 6.56
C PRO A 87 -7.24 6.37 7.06
N TRP A 88 -6.36 6.87 6.18
CA TRP A 88 -5.21 7.70 6.55
C TRP A 88 -5.47 9.22 6.45
N ASP A 89 -6.69 9.67 6.09
CA ASP A 89 -6.98 11.12 5.98
C ASP A 89 -6.90 11.86 7.33
N HIS A 90 -7.02 11.13 8.45
CA HIS A 90 -6.87 11.69 9.80
C HIS A 90 -5.40 11.74 10.27
N ILE A 91 -4.49 11.11 9.52
CA ILE A 91 -3.05 11.20 9.76
C ILE A 91 -2.59 12.43 9.01
N THR A 92 -1.96 13.39 9.69
CA THR A 92 -1.37 14.56 9.01
C THR A 92 -0.09 14.11 8.30
N PRO A 93 -0.12 13.85 6.99
CA PRO A 93 1.12 13.55 6.29
C PRO A 93 1.83 14.89 6.10
N LEU A 94 3.16 14.87 5.99
CA LEU A 94 3.88 16.10 5.67
C LEU A 94 3.70 16.54 4.20
N VAL A 95 2.76 15.90 3.49
CA VAL A 95 2.30 16.24 2.13
C VAL A 95 0.77 16.30 2.12
N THR A 96 0.21 17.15 1.27
CA THR A 96 -1.24 17.33 1.18
C THR A 96 -1.92 16.16 0.46
N LYS A 97 -3.22 15.94 0.72
CA LYS A 97 -4.02 14.95 -0.02
C LYS A 97 -4.04 15.24 -1.52
N ASP A 98 -4.06 16.50 -1.92
CA ASP A 98 -4.04 16.89 -3.33
C ASP A 98 -2.70 16.60 -4.00
N TYR A 99 -1.58 16.70 -3.26
CA TYR A 99 -0.30 16.19 -3.74
C TYR A 99 -0.38 14.68 -4.03
N LEU A 100 -0.91 13.88 -3.10
CA LEU A 100 -1.05 12.43 -3.30
C LEU A 100 -1.98 12.09 -4.49
N LYS A 101 -3.07 12.85 -4.70
CA LYS A 101 -3.93 12.68 -5.87
C LYS A 101 -3.19 12.97 -7.18
N LYS A 102 -2.34 14.00 -7.20
CA LYS A 102 -1.52 14.35 -8.37
C LYS A 102 -0.51 13.22 -8.66
N GLU A 103 0.20 12.75 -7.64
CA GLU A 103 1.16 11.64 -7.77
C GLU A 103 0.49 10.35 -8.26
N TYR A 104 -0.72 10.06 -7.77
CA TYR A 104 -1.50 8.92 -8.26
C TYR A 104 -1.84 9.03 -9.75
N LYS A 105 -2.25 10.21 -10.23
CA LYS A 105 -2.52 10.44 -11.66
C LYS A 105 -1.25 10.30 -12.50
N ASN A 106 -0.15 10.92 -12.07
CA ASN A 106 1.16 10.80 -12.71
C ASN A 106 1.56 9.32 -12.86
N ALA A 107 1.40 8.52 -11.80
CA ALA A 107 1.72 7.10 -11.82
C ALA A 107 0.86 6.30 -12.83
N LEU A 108 -0.42 6.65 -13.00
CA LEU A 108 -1.28 6.04 -14.03
C LEU A 108 -0.85 6.40 -15.45
N GLU A 109 -0.32 7.60 -15.64
CA GLU A 109 0.19 8.11 -16.93
C GLU A 109 1.64 7.68 -17.21
N GLY A 110 2.29 6.97 -16.27
CA GLY A 110 3.69 6.57 -16.36
C GLY A 110 4.67 7.73 -16.20
N ILE A 111 4.22 8.88 -15.69
CA ILE A 111 5.04 10.05 -15.40
C ILE A 111 5.75 9.80 -14.06
N THR A 112 7.07 9.76 -14.10
CA THR A 112 7.89 9.57 -12.90
C THR A 112 8.07 10.88 -12.15
N THR A 113 8.01 10.81 -10.82
CA THR A 113 8.38 11.92 -9.95
C THR A 113 9.87 11.87 -9.64
N ASP A 114 10.56 13.02 -9.67
CA ASP A 114 11.97 13.08 -9.33
C ASP A 114 12.22 12.51 -7.92
N PRO A 115 13.32 11.75 -7.75
CA PRO A 115 13.67 11.13 -6.48
C PRO A 115 13.81 12.18 -5.37
N CYS A 116 13.55 11.76 -4.13
CA CYS A 116 13.79 12.62 -2.97
C CYS A 116 15.30 12.87 -2.81
N ARG A 117 15.76 14.04 -3.23
CA ARG A 117 17.13 14.52 -2.99
C ARG A 117 17.12 15.35 -1.72
N THR A 118 17.51 14.80 -0.58
CA THR A 118 17.38 15.45 0.75
C THR A 118 18.03 16.84 0.83
N ASN A 119 19.07 17.08 0.04
CA ASN A 119 19.73 18.39 -0.05
C ASN A 119 18.95 19.44 -0.88
N MET A 120 17.99 19.05 -1.72
CA MET A 120 17.28 19.95 -2.66
C MET A 120 15.75 19.88 -2.56
N CYS A 121 15.21 18.76 -2.06
CA CYS A 121 13.78 18.50 -1.99
C CYS A 121 13.18 19.16 -0.73
N ARG A 122 12.14 19.96 -0.93
CA ARG A 122 11.34 20.58 0.15
C ARG A 122 9.86 20.16 0.14
N ARG A 123 9.48 19.18 -0.70
CA ARG A 123 8.07 18.82 -0.94
C ARG A 123 7.31 18.38 0.32
N CYS A 124 7.98 17.63 1.19
CA CYS A 124 7.41 17.16 2.46
C CYS A 124 7.88 17.98 3.67
N GLY A 125 8.67 19.04 3.50
CA GLY A 125 9.18 19.84 4.62
C GLY A 125 10.13 19.14 5.61
N ILE A 126 10.40 17.82 5.49
CA ILE A 126 11.33 17.10 6.41
C ILE A 126 12.77 17.59 6.24
N CYS A 127 13.21 17.74 5.00
CA CYS A 127 14.58 18.12 4.72
C CYS A 127 14.66 19.64 4.63
N GLY A 128 15.50 20.26 5.45
CA GLY A 128 15.66 21.71 5.66
C GLY A 128 16.76 21.96 6.68
N GLU A 129 17.10 23.21 7.00
CA GLU A 129 18.17 23.55 7.96
C GLU A 129 18.04 22.76 9.27
N ALA A 130 19.20 22.46 9.88
CA ALA A 130 19.31 21.62 11.06
C ALA A 130 18.28 22.03 12.11
N TYR A 131 17.45 21.07 12.53
CA TYR A 131 16.70 21.19 13.77
C TYR A 131 17.72 21.36 14.89
N GLU A 132 17.92 22.58 15.38
CA GLU A 132 18.54 22.85 16.67
C GLU A 132 17.42 22.70 17.71
N PRO A 133 17.36 21.59 18.47
CA PRO A 133 16.40 21.52 19.58
C PRO A 133 16.72 22.65 20.56
N ASP A 134 15.69 23.42 20.95
CA ASP A 134 15.78 24.36 22.07
C ASP A 134 16.23 23.56 23.30
N LEU A 135 17.49 23.77 23.70
CA LEU A 135 18.04 23.31 24.97
C LEU A 135 17.78 24.41 26.00
N ASP A 136 16.53 24.50 26.46
CA ASP A 136 16.15 25.19 27.70
C ASP A 136 15.90 24.16 28.82
#